data_AF-A0A926CHK7-F1
#
_entry.id   AF-A0A926CHK7-F1
#
_cell.length_a   1.000
_cell.length_b   1.000
_cell.length_c   1.000
_cell.angle_alpha   90.00
_cell.angle_beta   90.00
_cell.angle_gamma   90.00
#
_symmetry.space_group_name_H-M   'P 1'
#
loop_
_entity.id
_entity.type
_entity.pdbx_description
1 polymer ?
#
loop_
_entity_poly.entity_id
_entity_poly.type
_entity_poly.pdbx_seq_one_letter_code
_entity_poly.pdbx_strand_id
1 'polypeptide(L)'
;MATTVPQREFTITGEYEYDRRTPTRWVLAHVWRYPWLPIVFVLTVIGMAVAQSFGAISIGRAFDALIGGGGAAALGAAALWVTASYLGYGAFDIVNSLALRVLGQRVER
;
A
#
# COMPACT_ATOMS: atom_id res chain seq x y z
N MET A 1 20.06 14.03 -38.03
CA MET A 1 19.08 12.93 -37.90
C MET A 1 17.76 13.58 -37.53
N ALA A 2 16.83 13.70 -38.47
CA ALA A 2 15.57 14.41 -38.25
C ALA A 2 14.65 13.56 -37.38
N THR A 3 14.28 14.06 -36.20
CA THR A 3 13.24 13.47 -35.37
C THR A 3 11.89 13.72 -36.03
N THR A 4 11.32 12.69 -36.65
CA THR A 4 9.95 12.73 -37.19
C THR A 4 8.97 12.95 -36.04
N VAL A 5 8.48 14.18 -35.91
CA VAL A 5 7.34 14.49 -35.05
C VAL A 5 6.14 13.74 -35.68
N PRO A 6 5.51 12.79 -34.97
CA PRO A 6 4.37 12.07 -35.53
C PRO A 6 3.26 13.08 -35.86
N GLN A 7 2.77 13.05 -37.10
CA GLN A 7 1.71 13.94 -37.55
C GLN A 7 0.42 13.58 -36.80
N ARG A 8 0.03 14.40 -35.82
CA ARG A 8 -1.23 14.27 -35.07
C ARG A 8 -2.22 15.30 -35.60
N GLU A 9 -3.37 14.83 -36.10
CA GLU A 9 -4.44 15.70 -36.64
C GLU A 9 -5.12 16.56 -35.56
N PHE A 10 -5.02 16.17 -34.28
CA PHE A 10 -5.47 16.96 -33.14
C PHE A 10 -4.35 17.07 -32.11
N THR A 11 -3.87 18.29 -31.87
CA THR A 11 -2.90 18.58 -30.82
C THR A 11 -3.66 19.22 -29.66
N ILE A 12 -3.73 18.54 -28.52
CA ILE A 12 -4.38 19.08 -27.32
C ILE A 12 -3.35 19.95 -26.59
N THR A 13 -3.65 21.24 -26.46
CA THR A 13 -2.82 22.17 -25.67
C THR A 13 -2.75 21.68 -24.23
N GLY A 14 -1.55 21.31 -23.76
CA GLY A 14 -1.32 20.80 -22.40
C GLY A 14 -1.34 19.28 -22.25
N GLU A 15 -1.21 18.52 -23.34
CA GLU A 15 -1.05 17.05 -23.25
C GLU A 15 0.19 16.67 -22.43
N TYR A 16 0.00 15.82 -21.42
CA TYR A 16 1.10 15.31 -20.62
C TYR A 16 1.93 14.33 -21.45
N GLU A 17 3.20 14.66 -21.68
CA GLU A 17 4.09 13.86 -22.48
C GLU A 17 4.54 12.61 -21.69
N TYR A 18 4.01 11.46 -22.06
CA TYR A 18 4.43 10.18 -21.49
C TYR A 18 5.68 9.66 -22.21
N ASP A 19 6.75 9.36 -21.47
CA ASP A 19 7.92 8.69 -22.03
C ASP A 19 7.56 7.26 -22.46
N ARG A 20 7.43 7.03 -23.78
CA ARG A 20 7.11 5.73 -24.39
C ARG A 20 8.35 4.94 -24.82
N ARG A 21 9.56 5.41 -24.51
CA ARG A 21 10.81 4.80 -24.98
C ARG A 21 11.04 3.40 -24.43
N THR A 22 10.57 3.11 -23.21
CA THR A 22 10.58 1.77 -22.63
C THR A 22 9.29 1.49 -21.84
N PRO A 23 8.81 0.23 -21.77
CA PRO A 23 7.61 -0.11 -21.00
C PRO A 23 7.69 0.32 -19.54
N THR A 24 8.87 0.20 -18.93
CA THR A 24 9.12 0.60 -17.53
C THR A 24 9.01 2.11 -17.33
N ARG A 25 9.59 2.92 -18.23
CA ARG A 25 9.50 4.39 -18.16
C ARG A 25 8.08 4.87 -18.42
N TRP A 26 7.35 4.20 -19.30
CA TRP A 26 5.95 4.48 -19.57
C TRP A 26 5.06 4.25 -18.34
N VAL A 27 5.26 3.12 -17.63
CA VAL A 27 4.57 2.85 -16.36
C VAL A 27 4.95 3.88 -15.30
N LEU A 28 6.24 4.17 -15.12
CA LEU A 28 6.66 5.18 -14.14
C LEU A 28 6.05 6.56 -14.44
N ALA A 29 6.03 7.01 -15.69
CA ALA A 29 5.43 8.28 -16.06
C ALA A 29 3.92 8.33 -15.72
N HIS A 30 3.20 7.19 -15.83
CA HIS A 30 1.81 7.08 -15.40
C HIS A 30 1.64 7.07 -13.87
N VAL A 31 2.52 6.37 -13.15
CA VAL A 31 2.48 6.34 -11.68
C VAL A 31 2.76 7.73 -11.11
N TRP A 32 3.74 8.44 -11.66
CA TRP A 32 4.09 9.81 -11.27
C TRP A 32 3.02 10.85 -11.59
N ARG A 33 2.11 10.57 -12.53
CA ARG A 33 0.92 11.42 -12.77
C ARG A 33 -0.04 11.43 -11.57
N TYR A 34 -0.02 10.40 -10.72
CA TYR A 34 -0.90 10.27 -9.56
C TYR A 34 -0.12 9.87 -8.30
N PRO A 35 0.76 10.74 -7.77
CA PRO A 35 1.73 10.39 -6.73
C PRO A 35 1.08 10.04 -5.37
N TRP A 36 -0.17 10.44 -5.14
CA TRP A 36 -0.89 10.09 -3.92
C TRP A 36 -1.18 8.58 -3.81
N LEU A 37 -1.38 7.87 -4.93
CA LEU A 37 -1.63 6.42 -4.94
C LEU A 37 -0.42 5.61 -4.43
N PRO A 38 0.81 5.80 -4.94
CA PRO A 38 1.99 5.13 -4.39
C PRO A 38 2.31 5.58 -2.96
N ILE A 39 2.00 6.82 -2.58
CA ILE A 39 2.14 7.25 -1.17
C ILE A 39 1.20 6.45 -0.27
N VAL A 40 -0.09 6.33 -0.63
CA VAL A 40 -1.06 5.52 0.12
C VAL A 40 -0.62 4.05 0.18
N PHE A 41 -0.12 3.50 -0.92
CA PHE A 41 0.44 2.14 -0.97
C PHE A 41 1.59 1.98 0.05
N VAL A 42 2.58 2.86 0.04
CA VAL A 42 3.73 2.79 0.97
C VAL A 42 3.26 2.92 2.42
N LEU A 43 2.38 3.89 2.71
CA LEU A 43 1.88 4.11 4.07
C LEU A 43 1.09 2.90 4.60
N THR A 44 0.24 2.29 3.76
CA THR A 44 -0.53 1.11 4.16
C THR A 44 0.36 -0.13 4.32
N VAL A 45 1.39 -0.32 3.49
CA VAL A 45 2.39 -1.39 3.67
C VAL A 45 3.16 -1.22 4.98
N ILE A 46 3.58 0.00 5.32
CA ILE A 46 4.19 0.29 6.62
C ILE A 46 3.21 -0.02 7.75
N GLY A 47 1.96 0.42 7.64
CA GLY A 47 0.89 0.13 8.60
C GLY A 47 0.67 -1.36 8.82
N MET A 48 0.67 -2.15 7.76
CA MET A 48 0.61 -3.62 7.81
C MET A 48 1.80 -4.22 8.55
N ALA A 49 3.03 -3.79 8.24
CA ALA A 49 4.23 -4.29 8.91
C ALA A 49 4.22 -3.96 10.41
N VAL A 50 3.79 -2.75 10.78
CA VAL A 50 3.62 -2.34 12.18
C VAL A 50 2.56 -3.17 12.88
N ALA A 51 1.38 -3.34 12.26
CA ALA A 51 0.28 -4.13 12.81
C ALA A 51 0.70 -5.60 13.04
N GLN A 52 1.39 -6.21 12.07
CA GLN A 52 1.90 -7.56 12.19
C GLN A 52 2.94 -7.68 13.33
N SER A 53 3.86 -6.72 13.42
CA SER A 53 4.87 -6.67 14.49
C SER A 53 4.23 -6.52 15.87
N PHE A 54 3.21 -5.67 15.98
CA PHE A 54 2.47 -5.46 17.24
C PHE A 54 1.69 -6.72 17.66
N GLY A 55 1.17 -7.48 16.69
CA GLY A 55 0.58 -8.80 16.93
C GLY A 55 1.58 -9.78 17.56
N ALA A 56 2.78 -9.89 16.99
CA ALA A 56 3.84 -10.75 17.53
C ALA A 56 4.26 -10.36 18.96
N ILE A 57 4.43 -9.05 19.23
CA ILE A 57 4.75 -8.54 20.57
C ILE A 57 3.64 -8.87 21.57
N SER A 58 2.38 -8.74 21.16
CA SER A 58 1.23 -9.03 22.02
C SER A 58 1.15 -10.53 22.37
N ILE A 59 1.50 -11.41 21.44
CA ILE A 59 1.63 -12.86 21.70
C ILE A 59 2.74 -13.13 22.71
N GLY A 60 3.92 -12.52 22.54
CA GLY A 60 5.03 -12.67 23.49
C GLY A 60 4.64 -12.26 24.91
N ARG A 61 4.00 -11.10 25.06
CA ARG A 61 3.48 -10.63 26.36
C ARG A 61 2.42 -11.56 26.95
N ALA A 62 1.63 -12.23 26.12
CA ALA A 62 0.67 -13.23 26.59
C ALA A 62 1.38 -14.42 27.25
N PHE A 63 2.46 -14.90 26.64
CA PHE A 63 3.28 -15.98 27.19
C PHE A 63 4.00 -15.55 28.47
N ASP A 64 4.57 -14.35 28.50
CA ASP A 64 5.21 -13.82 29.71
C ASP A 64 4.21 -13.74 30.87
N ALA A 65 2.98 -13.28 30.60
CA ALA A 65 1.91 -13.26 31.59
C ALA A 65 1.53 -14.67 32.04
N LEU A 66 1.42 -15.63 31.13
CA LEU A 66 1.10 -17.02 31.45
C LEU A 66 2.15 -17.66 32.36
N ILE A 67 3.44 -17.49 32.04
CA ILE A 67 4.56 -18.03 32.82
C ILE A 67 4.68 -17.33 34.17
N GLY A 68 4.40 -16.03 34.23
CA GLY A 68 4.40 -15.23 35.46
C GLY A 68 3.22 -15.49 36.41
N GLY A 69 2.36 -16.49 36.13
CA GLY A 69 1.17 -16.78 36.94
C GLY A 69 0.00 -15.83 36.72
N GLY A 70 -0.01 -15.12 35.60
CA GLY A 70 -1.08 -14.21 35.19
C GLY A 70 -2.40 -14.95 34.96
N GLY A 71 -3.49 -14.35 35.44
CA GLY A 71 -4.83 -14.91 35.33
C GLY A 71 -5.49 -14.70 33.96
N ALA A 72 -6.70 -15.25 33.81
CA ALA A 72 -7.50 -15.19 32.57
C ALA A 72 -7.71 -13.78 32.01
N ALA A 73 -7.76 -12.76 32.87
CA ALA A 73 -7.91 -11.36 32.44
C ALA A 73 -6.70 -10.85 31.64
N ALA A 74 -5.47 -11.22 32.04
CA ALA A 74 -4.25 -10.81 31.33
C ALA A 74 -4.17 -11.47 29.94
N LEU A 75 -4.52 -12.75 29.86
CA LEU A 75 -4.62 -13.50 28.61
C LEU A 75 -5.71 -12.94 27.69
N GLY A 76 -6.88 -12.59 28.25
CA GLY A 76 -7.97 -11.97 27.50
C GLY A 76 -7.58 -10.61 26.91
N ALA A 77 -6.89 -9.78 27.69
CA ALA A 77 -6.37 -8.50 27.20
C ALA A 77 -5.35 -8.70 26.06
N ALA A 78 -4.43 -9.66 26.19
CA ALA A 78 -3.48 -9.97 25.14
C ALA A 78 -4.17 -10.48 23.86
N ALA A 79 -5.17 -11.35 23.98
CA ALA A 79 -5.96 -11.83 22.85
C ALA A 79 -6.70 -10.70 22.12
N LEU A 80 -7.24 -9.72 22.86
CA LEU A 80 -7.85 -8.52 22.28
C LEU A 80 -6.82 -7.69 21.51
N TRP A 81 -5.61 -7.49 22.04
CA TRP A 81 -4.56 -6.77 21.33
C TRP A 81 -4.10 -7.48 20.05
N VAL A 82 -3.96 -8.80 20.09
CA VAL A 82 -3.65 -9.60 18.89
C VAL A 82 -4.75 -9.45 17.85
N THR A 83 -6.01 -9.58 18.27
CA THR A 83 -7.17 -9.41 17.38
C THR A 83 -7.19 -8.02 16.77
N ALA A 84 -7.03 -6.97 17.57
CA ALA A 84 -6.97 -5.59 17.11
C ALA A 84 -5.84 -5.36 16.11
N SER A 85 -4.68 -5.99 16.33
CA SER A 85 -3.53 -5.93 15.41
C SER A 85 -3.89 -6.47 14.02
N TYR A 86 -4.47 -7.67 13.95
CA TYR A 86 -4.81 -8.29 12.66
C TYR A 86 -6.02 -7.65 11.98
N LEU A 87 -6.96 -7.10 12.74
CA LEU A 87 -8.02 -6.25 12.19
C LEU A 87 -7.44 -4.98 11.57
N GLY A 88 -6.49 -4.33 12.25
CA GLY A 88 -5.75 -3.19 11.72
C GLY A 88 -4.98 -3.54 10.44
N TYR A 89 -4.29 -4.68 10.42
CA TYR A 89 -3.63 -5.20 9.23
C TYR A 89 -4.61 -5.33 8.05
N GLY A 90 -5.75 -5.99 8.27
CA GLY A 90 -6.76 -6.18 7.24
C GLY A 90 -7.33 -4.86 6.71
N ALA A 91 -7.54 -3.87 7.58
CA ALA A 91 -7.98 -2.55 7.17
C ALA A 91 -6.96 -1.86 6.25
N PHE A 92 -5.67 -1.92 6.57
CA PHE A 92 -4.62 -1.40 5.70
C PHE A 92 -4.55 -2.16 4.37
N ASP A 93 -4.69 -3.48 4.38
CA ASP A 93 -4.65 -4.31 3.17
C ASP A 93 -5.81 -4.00 2.21
N ILE A 94 -7.01 -3.77 2.74
CA ILE A 94 -8.16 -3.33 1.93
C ILE A 94 -7.84 -2.01 1.22
N VAL A 95 -7.36 -1.00 1.95
CA VAL A 95 -6.99 0.31 1.36
C VAL A 95 -5.88 0.15 0.32
N ASN A 96 -4.87 -0.66 0.63
CA ASN A 96 -3.74 -0.93 -0.27
C ASN A 96 -4.18 -1.58 -1.58
N SER A 97 -5.03 -2.61 -1.50
CA SER A 97 -5.55 -3.32 -2.67
C SER A 97 -6.45 -2.43 -3.53
N LEU A 98 -7.24 -1.54 -2.92
CA LEU A 98 -8.03 -0.54 -3.64
C LEU A 98 -7.14 0.49 -4.35
N ALA A 99 -6.06 0.95 -3.71
CA ALA A 99 -5.11 1.89 -4.32
C ALA A 99 -4.47 1.28 -5.58
N LEU A 100 -4.06 0.01 -5.53
CA LEU A 100 -3.53 -0.70 -6.70
C LEU A 100 -4.56 -0.85 -7.83
N ARG A 101 -5.81 -1.20 -7.50
CA ARG A 101 -6.89 -1.32 -8.51
C ARG A 101 -7.17 0.01 -9.21
N VAL A 102 -7.26 1.10 -8.45
CA VAL A 102 -7.49 2.44 -8.99
C VAL A 102 -6.31 2.89 -9.86
N LEU A 103 -5.07 2.56 -9.45
CA LEU A 103 -3.89 2.84 -10.25
C LEU A 103 -3.91 2.08 -11.57
N GLY A 104 -4.23 0.78 -11.55
CA GLY A 104 -4.38 -0.05 -12.74
C GLY A 104 -5.40 0.53 -13.73
N GLN A 105 -6.60 0.87 -13.25
CA GLN A 105 -7.65 1.48 -14.07
C GLN A 105 -7.24 2.83 -14.69
N ARG A 106 -6.38 3.61 -14.02
CA ARG A 106 -5.85 4.88 -14.55
C ARG A 106 -4.72 4.69 -15.56
N VAL A 107 -4.05 3.54 -15.54
CA VAL A 107 -3.03 3.15 -16.52
C VAL A 107 -3.67 2.55 -17.77
N GLU A 108 -4.79 1.85 -17.62
CA GLU A 108 -5.55 1.26 -18.75
C GLU A 108 -6.29 2.30 -19.60
N ARG A 109 -6.63 3.47 -19.04
CA ARG A 109 -7.29 4.58 -19.74
C ARG A 109 -6.29 5.50 -20.43
#